data_AF-A0A7X6Q1P4-F1
#
_entry.id   AF-A0A7X6Q1P4-F1
#
_cell.length_a   1.000
_cell.length_b   1.000
_cell.length_c   1.000
_cell.angle_alpha   90.00
_cell.angle_beta   90.00
_cell.angle_gamma   90.00
#
_symmetry.space_group_name_H-M   'P 1'
#
loop_
_entity.id
_entity.type
_entity.pdbx_description
1 polymer ?
#
loop_
_entity_poly.entity_id
_entity_poly.type
_entity_poly.pdbx_seq_one_letter_code
_entity_poly.pdbx_strand_id
1 'polypeptide(L)' 'ENIFGIPGMGSLISQSIGVADYYMTLAALFFYSIIGLVSVIVLDLSYGLVDPRIRMGGGKVRE' A
#
# COMPACT_ATOMS: atom_id res chain seq x y z
N GLU A 1 2.24 -1.62 -28.78
CA GLU A 1 1.29 -0.69 -28.14
C GLU A 1 1.75 -0.40 -26.73
N ASN A 2 1.87 0.88 -26.34
CA ASN A 2 2.29 1.25 -24.99
C ASN A 2 1.06 1.29 -24.06
N ILE A 3 0.90 0.26 -23.25
CA ILE A 3 -0.16 0.17 -22.21
C ILE A 3 -0.01 1.28 -21.14
N PHE A 4 1.15 1.94 -21.07
CA PHE A 4 1.47 3.01 -20.11
C PHE A 4 1.79 4.36 -20.79
N GLY A 5 0.97 4.80 -21.75
CA GLY A 5 1.16 6.07 -22.48
C GLY A 5 0.99 7.36 -21.67
N ILE A 6 0.64 7.28 -20.39
CA ILE A 6 0.56 8.43 -19.47
C ILE A 6 1.90 8.51 -18.71
N PRO A 7 2.67 9.60 -18.83
CA PRO A 7 3.94 9.74 -18.12
C PRO A 7 3.68 9.71 -16.60
N GLY A 8 4.21 8.70 -15.94
CA GLY A 8 3.99 8.49 -14.51
C GLY A 8 4.88 7.38 -13.94
N MET A 9 4.75 7.11 -12.63
CA MET A 9 5.55 6.10 -11.95
C MET A 9 5.39 4.69 -12.55
N GLY A 10 4.20 4.36 -13.06
CA GLY A 10 3.95 3.07 -13.74
C GLY A 10 4.71 2.92 -15.07
N SER A 11 4.83 4.00 -15.85
CA SER A 11 5.61 3.97 -17.10
C SER A 11 7.11 3.86 -16.81
N LEU A 12 7.59 4.49 -15.73
CA LEU A 12 8.98 4.39 -15.28
C LEU A 12 9.35 2.96 -14.87
N ILE A 13 8.47 2.28 -14.11
CA ILE A 13 8.67 0.86 -13.74
C ILE A 13 8.68 -0.04 -14.99
N SER A 14 7.72 0.17 -15.89
CA SER A 14 7.66 -0.63 -17.13
C SER A 14 8.89 -0.42 -18.00
N GLN A 15 9.41 0.81 -18.06
CA GLN A 15 10.62 1.13 -18.82
C GLN A 15 11.87 0.55 -18.14
N SER A 16 11.99 0.66 -16.81
CA SER A 16 13.14 0.14 -16.07
C SER A 16 13.24 -1.39 -16.15
N ILE A 17 12.11 -2.10 -16.16
CA ILE A 17 12.09 -3.54 -16.45
C ILE A 17 12.55 -3.82 -17.89
N GLY A 18 12.08 -3.03 -18.86
CA GLY A 18 12.44 -3.18 -20.28
C GLY A 18 13.91 -2.93 -20.59
N VAL A 19 14.59 -2.04 -19.86
CA VAL A 19 16.03 -1.77 -19.98
C VAL A 19 16.89 -2.54 -18.97
N ALA A 20 16.31 -3.47 -18.22
CA ALA A 20 16.96 -4.24 -17.15
C ALA A 20 17.67 -3.38 -16.08
N ASP A 21 17.11 -2.21 -15.78
CA ASP A 21 17.55 -1.36 -14.67
C ASP A 21 16.94 -1.88 -13.36
N TYR A 22 17.70 -2.76 -12.70
CA TYR A 22 17.30 -3.38 -11.44
C TYR A 22 17.22 -2.39 -10.29
N TYR A 23 18.08 -1.36 -10.24
CA TYR A 23 18.09 -0.39 -9.15
C TYR A 23 16.83 0.47 -9.18
N MET A 24 16.45 0.98 -10.35
CA MET A 24 15.24 1.78 -10.51
C MET A 24 13.98 0.96 -10.23
N THR A 25 13.95 -0.29 -10.70
CA THR A 25 12.82 -1.20 -10.46
C THR A 25 12.67 -1.54 -8.97
N LEU A 26 13.77 -1.84 -8.26
CA LEU A 26 13.75 -2.11 -6.83
C LEU A 26 13.34 -0.88 -6.01
N ALA A 27 13.86 0.31 -6.35
CA ALA A 27 13.50 1.55 -5.67
C ALA A 27 11.99 1.84 -5.80
N ALA A 28 11.44 1.66 -7.00
CA ALA A 28 10.02 1.87 -7.25
C ALA A 28 9.16 0.82 -6.52
N LEU A 29 9.57 -0.46 -6.51
CA LEU A 29 8.89 -1.52 -5.76
C LEU A 29 8.87 -1.24 -4.25
N PHE A 30 10.01 -0.79 -3.71
CA PHE A 30 10.12 -0.41 -2.30
C PHE A 30 9.21 0.78 -1.97
N PHE A 31 9.16 1.79 -2.83
CA PHE A 31 8.28 2.94 -2.67
C PHE A 31 6.80 2.55 -2.63
N TYR A 32 6.35 1.70 -3.57
CA TYR A 32 4.99 1.16 -3.56
C TYR A 32 4.71 0.29 -2.33
N SER A 33 5.70 -0.44 -1.83
CA SER A 33 5.57 -1.27 -0.62
C SER A 33 5.34 -0.40 0.62
N ILE A 34 6.04 0.73 0.74
CA ILE A 34 5.82 1.71 1.83
C ILE A 34 4.40 2.26 1.76
N ILE A 35 3.96 2.70 0.58
CA ILE A 35 2.59 3.23 0.41
C ILE A 35 1.55 2.17 0.79
N GLY A 36 1.76 0.92 0.37
CA GLY A 36 0.90 -0.20 0.74
C GLY A 36 0.86 -0.43 2.25
N LEU A 37 2.02 -0.40 2.91
CA LEU A 37 2.12 -0.59 4.36
C LEU A 37 1.41 0.54 5.12
N VAL A 38 1.61 1.80 4.71
CA VAL A 38 0.87 2.95 5.25
C VAL A 38 -0.62 2.80 5.03
N SER A 39 -1.04 2.35 3.84
CA SER A 39 -2.45 2.12 3.51
C SER A 39 -3.07 1.06 4.42
N VAL A 40 -2.37 -0.04 4.70
CA VAL A 40 -2.85 -1.08 5.63
C VAL A 40 -2.97 -0.55 7.06
N ILE A 41 -2.00 0.25 7.54
CA ILE A 41 -2.10 0.89 8.86
C ILE A 41 -3.31 1.84 8.93
N VAL A 42 -3.53 2.62 7.87
CA VAL A 42 -4.70 3.51 7.77
C VAL A 42 -5.98 2.68 7.78
N LEU A 43 -6.01 1.55 7.09
CA LEU A 43 -7.15 0.63 7.10
C LEU A 43 -7.42 0.10 8.51
N ASP A 44 -6.41 -0.43 9.19
CA ASP A 44 -6.54 -0.94 10.56
C ASP A 44 -7.08 0.14 11.53
N LEU A 45 -6.55 1.36 11.44
CA LEU A 45 -7.02 2.49 12.25
C LEU A 45 -8.46 2.90 11.89
N SER A 46 -8.77 2.93 10.60
CA SER A 46 -10.11 3.27 10.10
C SER A 46 -11.15 2.24 10.50
N TYR A 47 -10.81 0.95 10.51
CA TYR A 47 -11.69 -0.11 11.02
C TYR A 47 -11.96 0.06 12.52
N GLY A 48 -10.97 0.49 13.31
CA GLY A 48 -11.17 0.82 14.73
C GLY A 48 -12.10 2.03 14.96
N LEU A 49 -12.19 2.96 14.00
CA LEU A 49 -13.04 4.15 14.09
C LEU A 49 -14.45 3.91 13.53
N VAL A 50 -14.54 3.23 12.38
CA VAL A 50 -15.78 3.02 11.61
C VAL A 50 -16.58 1.83 12.14
N ASP A 51 -15.93 0.78 12.65
CA ASP A 51 -16.63 -0.39 13.19
C ASP A 51 -16.54 -0.46 14.73
N PRO A 52 -17.57 -0.04 15.47
CA PRO A 52 -17.59 -0.11 16.92
C PRO A 52 -17.69 -1.56 17.47
N ARG A 53 -17.86 -2.59 16.62
CA ARG A 53 -17.91 -4.00 17.04
C ARG A 53 -16.59 -4.51 17.60
N ILE A 54 -15.45 -4.02 17.09
CA ILE A 54 -14.12 -4.41 17.58
C ILE A 54 -13.87 -3.87 19.01
N ARG A 55 -14.61 -2.84 19.44
CA ARG A 55 -14.59 -2.30 20.80
C ARG A 55 -15.42 -3.11 21.81
N MET A 56 -16.28 -4.04 21.36
CA MET A 56 -17.10 -4.88 22.25
C MET A 56 -16.35 -6.02 22.95
N GLY A 57 -15.02 -6.09 22.86
CA GLY A 57 -14.19 -7.03 23.64
C GLY A 57 -13.78 -6.52 25.04
N GLY A 58 -14.03 -5.24 25.37
CA GLY A 58 -13.54 -4.60 26.61
C GLY A 58 -14.60 -4.30 27.67
N GLY A 59 -15.78 -4.93 27.59
CA GLY A 59 -16.91 -4.62 28.47
C GLY A 59 -17.27 -5.74 29.45
N LYS A 60 -16.74 -5.61 30.68
CA LYS A 60 -17.16 -6.27 31.94
C LYS A 60 -16.53 -7.64 32.27
N VAL A 61 -15.36 -7.57 32.91
CA VAL A 61 -15.07 -8.45 34.06
C VAL A 61 -16.16 -8.19 35.08
N ARG A 62 -17.08 -9.15 35.25
CA ARG A 62 -18.05 -9.15 36.35
C ARG A 62 -17.43 -9.97 37.47
N GLU A 63 -17.35 -9.38 38.66
CA GLU A 63 -17.19 -10.11 39.93
C GLU A 63 -18.21 -11.25 40.06
#